data_AF-A0A350DLX7-F1
#
_entry.id   AF-A0A350DLX7-F1
#
_cell.length_a   1.000
_cell.length_b   1.000
_cell.length_c   1.000
_cell.angle_alpha   90.00
_cell.angle_beta   90.00
_cell.angle_gamma   90.00
#
_symmetry.space_group_name_H-M   'P 1'
#
loop_
_entity.id
_entity.type
_entity.pdbx_description
1 polymer ?
#
loop_
_entity_poly.entity_id
_entity_poly.type
_entity_poly.pdbx_seq_one_letter_code
_entity_poly.pdbx_strand_id
1 'polypeptide(L)'
;HLILSEPRIVFYQGQFLPDAMRAERLTRQELESAMRSEGMNSFDDIEAIVFESDATLTIIPKPTPSDSKNDEQQSDDGVSETIKPLMSNDD
;
A
#
# COMPACT_ATOMS: atom_id res chain seq x y z
N HIS A 1 -26.92 10.21 -6.93
CA HIS A 1 -26.18 11.23 -6.16
C HIS A 1 -24.87 10.58 -5.76
N LEU A 2 -23.73 11.00 -6.34
CA LEU A 2 -22.43 10.49 -5.91
C LEU A 2 -22.08 11.21 -4.62
N ILE A 3 -22.03 10.48 -3.51
CA ILE A 3 -21.45 10.97 -2.26
C ILE A 3 -19.99 10.59 -2.36
N LEU A 4 -19.13 11.55 -2.72
CA LEU A 4 -17.68 11.37 -2.64
C LEU A 4 -17.30 11.72 -1.19
N SER A 5 -16.76 10.75 -0.46
CA SER A 5 -16.17 11.02 0.86
C SER A 5 -14.92 11.88 0.67
N GLU A 6 -14.64 12.81 1.56
CA GLU A 6 -13.36 13.52 1.54
C GLU A 6 -12.24 12.59 2.04
N PRO A 7 -11.03 12.66 1.47
CA PRO A 7 -9.89 11.90 1.97
C PRO A 7 -9.65 12.17 3.46
N ARG A 8 -9.32 11.12 4.22
CA ARG A 8 -9.19 11.21 5.68
C ARG A 8 -8.00 10.40 6.18
N ILE A 9 -7.16 11.05 6.99
CA ILE A 9 -6.07 10.38 7.69
C ILE A 9 -6.66 9.48 8.78
N VAL A 10 -6.23 8.21 8.81
CA VAL A 10 -6.73 7.19 9.75
C VAL A 10 -5.60 6.61 10.62
N PHE A 11 -4.36 6.83 10.23
CA PHE A 11 -3.16 6.53 11.01
C PHE A 11 -2.11 7.61 10.74
N TYR A 12 -1.42 8.07 11.78
CA TYR A 12 -0.38 9.08 11.68
C TYR A 12 0.69 8.90 12.76
N GLN A 13 1.96 8.93 12.38
CA GLN A 13 3.12 8.90 13.29
C GLN A 13 3.05 7.80 14.37
N GLY A 14 2.78 6.56 13.96
CA GLY A 14 2.69 5.43 14.90
C GLY A 14 1.35 5.32 15.64
N GLN A 15 0.40 6.22 15.40
CA GLN A 15 -0.88 6.25 16.12
C GLN A 15 -2.06 6.05 15.18
N PHE A 16 -2.98 5.16 15.57
CA PHE A 16 -4.29 5.07 14.96
C PHE A 16 -5.12 6.28 15.37
N LEU A 17 -5.97 6.76 14.46
CA LEU A 17 -6.94 7.83 14.72
C LEU A 17 -8.34 7.20 14.84
N PRO A 18 -8.78 6.78 16.05
CA PRO A 18 -9.96 5.93 16.22
C PRO A 18 -11.25 6.60 15.77
N ASP A 19 -11.34 7.93 15.91
CA ASP A 19 -12.51 8.68 15.49
C ASP A 19 -12.63 8.75 13.96
N ALA A 20 -11.51 8.94 13.27
CA ALA A 20 -11.45 8.87 11.82
C ALA A 20 -11.78 7.45 11.31
N MET A 21 -11.17 6.43 11.91
CA MET A 21 -11.47 5.04 11.59
C MET A 21 -12.95 4.69 11.83
N ARG A 22 -13.54 5.16 12.94
CA ARG A 22 -14.97 4.92 13.23
C ARG A 22 -15.89 5.64 12.24
N ALA A 23 -15.56 6.87 11.85
CA ALA A 23 -16.31 7.63 10.87
C ALA A 23 -16.35 6.91 9.50
N GLU A 24 -15.21 6.36 9.08
CA GLU A 24 -15.07 5.61 7.83
C GLU A 24 -15.35 4.10 7.97
N ARG A 25 -15.75 3.64 9.16
CA ARG A 25 -16.04 2.23 9.49
C ARG A 25 -14.88 1.27 9.25
N LEU A 26 -13.65 1.78 9.35
CA LEU A 26 -12.43 1.01 9.16
C LEU A 26 -12.01 0.27 10.43
N THR A 27 -11.49 -0.92 10.23
CA THR A 27 -10.89 -1.77 11.24
C THR A 27 -9.37 -1.76 11.12
N ARG A 28 -8.69 -2.14 12.21
CA ARG A 28 -7.23 -2.32 12.18
C ARG A 28 -6.80 -3.37 11.15
N GLN A 29 -7.59 -4.42 10.98
CA GLN A 29 -7.29 -5.50 10.06
C GLN A 29 -7.30 -5.04 8.59
N GLU A 30 -8.16 -4.08 8.24
CA GLU A 30 -8.18 -3.47 6.91
C GLU A 30 -6.91 -2.65 6.65
N LEU A 31 -6.46 -1.84 7.62
CA LEU A 31 -5.17 -1.14 7.54
C LEU A 31 -4.01 -2.13 7.38
N GLU A 32 -3.97 -3.17 8.21
CA GLU A 32 -2.93 -4.21 8.10
C GLU A 32 -2.98 -4.96 6.76
N SER A 33 -4.17 -5.17 6.19
CA SER A 33 -4.30 -5.81 4.88
C SER A 33 -3.73 -4.93 3.76
N ALA A 34 -4.03 -3.62 3.80
CA ALA A 34 -3.44 -2.66 2.87
C ALA A 34 -1.92 -2.58 3.03
N MET A 35 -1.40 -2.64 4.25
CA MET A 35 0.05 -2.69 4.48
C MET A 35 0.70 -3.90 3.81
N ARG A 36 0.07 -5.08 3.96
CA ARG A 36 0.59 -6.32 3.34
C ARG A 36 0.57 -6.25 1.82
N SER A 37 -0.43 -5.61 1.19
CA SER A 37 -0.45 -5.45 -0.27
C SER A 37 0.67 -4.56 -0.79
N GLU A 38 1.09 -3.57 0.01
CA GLU A 38 2.23 -2.69 -0.30
C GLU A 38 3.59 -3.25 0.18
N GLY A 39 3.63 -4.51 0.64
CA GLY A 39 4.86 -5.14 1.13
C GLY A 39 5.36 -4.63 2.49
N MET A 40 4.57 -3.81 3.19
CA MET A 40 4.90 -3.30 4.53
C MET A 40 4.43 -4.27 5.62
N ASN A 41 5.29 -4.50 6.62
CA ASN A 41 5.05 -5.46 7.68
C ASN A 41 5.08 -4.85 9.10
N SER A 42 5.46 -3.59 9.24
CA SER A 42 5.48 -2.86 10.51
C SER A 42 4.83 -1.49 10.40
N PHE A 43 4.04 -1.13 11.42
CA PHE A 43 3.51 0.23 11.56
C PHE A 43 4.60 1.26 11.89
N ASP A 44 5.75 0.79 12.38
CA ASP A 44 6.88 1.66 12.71
C ASP A 44 7.52 2.26 11.44
N ASP A 45 7.33 1.64 10.28
CA ASP A 45 7.84 2.10 8.99
C ASP A 45 6.87 3.05 8.27
N ILE A 46 5.70 3.32 8.87
CA ILE A 46 4.64 4.12 8.26
C ILE A 46 4.55 5.49 8.91
N GLU A 47 4.58 6.55 8.10
CA GLU A 47 4.33 7.92 8.53
C GLU A 47 2.82 8.19 8.62
N ALA A 48 2.06 7.78 7.60
CA ALA A 48 0.61 7.98 7.58
C ALA A 48 -0.14 6.93 6.75
N ILE A 49 -1.42 6.73 7.05
CA ILE A 49 -2.37 6.02 6.19
C ILE A 49 -3.56 6.94 5.94
N VAL A 50 -3.90 7.11 4.67
CA VAL A 50 -5.02 7.94 4.20
C VAL A 50 -6.09 7.02 3.60
N PHE A 51 -7.34 7.21 4.01
CA PHE A 51 -8.50 6.66 3.33
C PHE A 51 -8.97 7.65 2.27
N GLU A 52 -8.91 7.25 1.01
CA GLU A 52 -9.20 8.10 -0.14
C GLU A 52 -10.70 8.12 -0.48
N SER A 53 -11.10 9.12 -1.27
CA SER A 53 -12.51 9.33 -1.67
C SER A 53 -13.14 8.19 -2.48
N ASP A 54 -12.31 7.32 -3.06
CA ASP A 54 -12.69 6.13 -3.83
C ASP A 54 -12.72 4.85 -3.00
N ALA A 55 -12.66 4.98 -1.67
CA ALA A 55 -12.61 3.90 -0.70
C ALA A 55 -11.34 3.02 -0.75
N THR A 56 -10.22 3.58 -1.25
CA THR A 56 -8.90 2.94 -1.17
C THR A 56 -8.10 3.44 0.04
N LEU A 57 -7.12 2.65 0.47
CA LEU A 57 -6.17 3.03 1.51
C LEU A 57 -4.81 3.29 0.85
N THR A 58 -4.28 4.49 1.03
CA THR A 58 -2.94 4.88 0.58
C THR A 58 -2.01 4.94 1.78
N ILE A 59 -0.81 4.35 1.65
CA ILE A 59 0.16 4.26 2.72
C ILE A 59 1.36 5.12 2.39
N ILE A 60 1.74 5.96 3.34
CA ILE A 60 2.88 6.87 3.23
C ILE A 60 3.98 6.31 4.15
N PRO A 61 5.07 5.75 3.61
CA PRO A 61 6.18 5.25 4.42
C PRO A 61 6.95 6.41 5.06
N LYS A 62 7.65 6.12 6.16
CA LYS A 62 8.60 7.07 6.74
C LYS A 62 9.79 7.24 5.79
N PRO A 63 10.35 8.46 5.69
CA PRO A 63 11.56 8.67 4.92
C PRO A 63 12.71 7.85 5.51
N THR A 64 13.25 6.90 4.75
CA THR A 64 14.48 6.23 5.12
C THR A 64 15.68 7.11 4.73
N PRO A 65 16.82 6.99 5.42
CA PRO A 65 18.04 7.74 5.07
C PRO A 65 18.55 7.46 3.65
N SER A 66 18.05 6.44 2.98
CA SER A 66 18.49 5.97 1.65
C SER A 66 17.58 6.39 0.50
N ASP A 67 16.38 6.93 0.77
CA ASP A 67 15.34 7.23 -0.25
C ASP A 67 15.65 8.44 -1.15
N SER A 68 16.89 8.93 -1.17
CA SER A 68 17.31 9.97 -2.11
C SER A 68 17.63 9.46 -3.52
N LYS A 69 17.40 8.18 -3.85
CA LYS A 69 17.66 7.62 -5.19
C LYS A 69 16.69 6.48 -5.54
N ASN A 70 16.04 6.61 -6.70
CA ASN A 70 15.35 5.59 -7.51
C ASN A 70 13.82 5.49 -7.39
N ASP A 71 13.11 6.54 -7.81
CA ASP A 71 11.79 6.37 -8.46
C ASP A 71 12.00 6.07 -9.94
N GLU A 72 12.47 4.86 -10.26
CA GLU A 72 12.32 4.29 -11.60
C GLU A 72 11.15 3.31 -11.55
N GLN A 73 10.01 3.75 -12.10
CA GLN A 73 8.90 2.88 -12.45
C GLN A 73 9.40 1.81 -13.41
N GLN A 74 9.72 0.62 -12.89
CA GLN A 74 10.13 -0.51 -13.70
C GLN A 74 8.89 -1.26 -14.19
N SER A 75 8.34 -0.80 -15.31
CA SER A 75 7.62 -1.69 -16.23
C SER A 75 8.64 -2.56 -16.94
N ASP A 76 8.96 -3.73 -16.40
CA ASP A 76 9.80 -4.72 -17.07
C ASP A 76 8.94 -5.90 -17.54
N ASP A 77 8.71 -5.94 -18.86
CA ASP A 77 8.21 -7.07 -19.64
C ASP A 77 9.23 -8.24 -19.65
N GLY A 78 9.54 -8.76 -18.47
CA GLY A 78 10.49 -9.85 -18.27
C GLY A 78 9.77 -11.14 -17.89
N VAL A 79 9.41 -11.97 -18.87
CA VAL A 79 8.87 -13.32 -18.66
C VAL A 79 9.74 -14.08 -17.64
N SER A 80 9.13 -14.47 -16.51
CA SER A 80 9.82 -15.16 -15.40
C SER A 80 10.60 -16.37 -15.91
N GLU A 81 11.90 -16.42 -15.63
CA GLU A 81 12.79 -17.52 -16.03
C GLU A 81 12.33 -18.89 -15.53
N THR A 82 11.42 -18.93 -14.56
CA THR A 82 10.78 -20.11 -14.00
C THR A 82 9.95 -20.90 -15.02
N ILE A 83 9.44 -20.24 -16.09
CA ILE A 83 8.56 -20.88 -17.08
C ILE A 83 9.35 -21.42 -18.29
N LYS A 84 10.62 -21.01 -18.45
CA LYS A 84 11.48 -21.43 -19.57
C LYS A 84 11.53 -22.95 -19.81
N PRO A 85 11.56 -23.82 -18.78
CA PRO A 85 11.62 -25.26 -18.99
C PRO A 85 10.36 -25.89 -19.62
N LEU A 86 9.21 -25.19 -19.62
CA LEU A 86 7.95 -25.73 -20.16
C LEU A 86 7.77 -25.50 -21.68
N MET A 87 8.64 -24.70 -22.30
CA MET A 87 8.58 -24.37 -23.72
C MET A 87 9.65 -25.09 -24.56
N SER A 88 10.52 -25.88 -23.95
CA SER A 88 11.57 -26.63 -24.65
C SER A 88 11.21 -28.11 -24.72
N ASN A 89 10.14 -28.43 -25.45
CA ASN A 89 9.82 -29.81 -25.78
C ASN A 89 9.18 -29.88 -27.18
N ASP A 90 9.98 -29.55 -28.20
CA ASP A 90 9.72 -29.97 -29.57
C ASP A 90 11.06 -30.43 -30.17
N ASP A 91 11.05 -31.65 -30.70
CA ASP A 91 12.13 -32.36 -31.43
C ASP A 91 12.69 -31.58 -32.64
#